data_AF-A0A224YNV4-F1
#
_entry.id   AF-A0A224YNV4-F1
#
_cell.length_a   1.000
_cell.length_b   1.000
_cell.length_c   1.000
_cell.angle_alpha   90.00
_cell.angle_beta   90.00
_cell.angle_gamma   90.00
#
_symmetry.space_group_name_H-M   'P 1'
#
loop_
_entity.id
_entity.type
_entity.pdbx_description
1 polymer ?
#
loop_
_entity_poly.entity_id
_entity_poly.type
_entity_poly.pdbx_seq_one_letter_code
_entity_poly.pdbx_strand_id
1 'polypeptide(L)'
;MFETMTLEIEQLLSKLGEVNDQMSQVQTSSGGAPSATVLHTLQRHRDILQDYVREFHKTRTNVQAHRERDLLLGSVRKDLDSYKNSSSLNRRSEGYLKEHEHIKSSERMVHDQINIAIRTKDELLSQRNALKAIQTKMTTLANRFPMINSLVQRINLRKRRDSIILGLVIGTCTVLLLLYITR
;
A
#
# COMPACT_ATOMS: atom_id res chain seq x y z
N MET A 1 -36.05 32.66 22.63
CA MET A 1 -35.58 33.07 23.98
C MET A 1 -34.62 34.25 23.93
N PHE A 2 -33.56 34.23 23.10
CA PHE A 2 -32.69 35.42 22.95
C PHE A 2 -33.42 36.61 22.29
N GLU A 3 -34.20 36.37 21.24
CA GLU A 3 -34.98 37.40 20.54
C GLU A 3 -36.04 38.06 21.44
N THR A 4 -36.72 37.28 22.29
CA THR A 4 -37.72 37.80 23.23
C THR A 4 -37.07 38.69 24.30
N MET A 5 -35.92 38.29 24.83
CA MET A 5 -35.16 39.10 25.79
C MET A 5 -34.58 40.37 25.17
N THR A 6 -34.17 40.31 23.90
CA THR A 6 -33.68 41.47 23.14
C THR A 6 -34.79 42.53 23.00
N LEU A 7 -36.01 42.10 22.65
CA LEU A 7 -37.17 42.99 22.54
C LEU A 7 -37.57 43.63 23.88
N GLU A 8 -37.53 42.86 24.97
CA GLU A 8 -37.81 43.38 26.32
C GLU A 8 -36.80 44.48 26.72
N ILE A 9 -35.51 44.28 26.44
CA ILE A 9 -34.46 45.26 26.74
C ILE A 9 -34.62 46.52 25.87
N GLU A 10 -34.96 46.38 24.59
CA GLU A 10 -35.24 47.54 23.71
C GLU A 10 -36.42 48.37 24.23
N GLN A 11 -37.49 47.71 24.68
CA GLN A 11 -38.65 48.39 25.27
C GLN A 11 -38.28 49.14 26.56
N LEU A 12 -37.46 48.53 27.42
CA LEU A 12 -36.98 49.17 28.65
C LEU A 12 -36.07 50.37 28.36
N LEU A 13 -35.17 50.26 27.38
CA LEU A 13 -34.31 51.37 26.94
C LEU A 13 -35.13 52.53 26.34
N SER A 14 -36.14 52.23 25.52
CA SER A 14 -37.06 53.23 24.97
C SER A 14 -37.83 53.95 26.08
N LYS A 15 -38.33 53.19 27.07
CA LYS A 15 -39.04 53.77 28.22
C LYS A 15 -38.13 54.65 29.08
N LEU A 16 -36.87 54.25 29.26
CA LEU A 16 -35.87 55.06 29.96
C LEU A 16 -35.57 56.36 29.19
N GLY A 17 -35.56 56.31 27.85
CA GLY A 17 -35.44 57.49 26.98
C GLY A 17 -36.60 58.44 27.16
N GLU A 18 -37.83 57.92 27.11
CA GLU A 18 -39.04 58.71 27.31
C GLU A 18 -39.08 59.39 28.69
N VAL A 19 -38.67 58.69 29.75
CA VAL A 19 -38.55 59.28 31.10
C VAL A 19 -37.51 60.38 31.15
N ASN A 20 -36.37 60.21 30.46
CA ASN A 20 -35.31 61.21 30.39
C ASN A 20 -35.75 62.47 29.61
N ASP A 21 -36.53 62.28 28.54
CA ASP A 21 -37.12 63.36 27.76
C ASP A 21 -38.21 64.11 28.54
N GLN A 22 -39.06 63.40 29.27
CA GLN A 22 -40.04 64.00 30.19
C GLN A 22 -39.33 64.81 31.30
N MET A 23 -38.23 64.30 31.86
CA MET A 23 -37.43 65.03 32.84
C MET A 23 -36.81 66.31 32.26
N SER A 24 -36.34 66.26 31.00
CA SER A 24 -35.86 67.43 30.26
C SER A 24 -36.98 68.44 29.98
N GLN A 25 -38.19 67.97 29.68
CA GLN A 25 -39.36 68.81 29.40
C GLN A 25 -39.86 69.51 30.67
N VAL A 26 -39.95 68.81 31.80
CA VAL A 26 -40.34 69.39 33.11
C VAL A 26 -39.35 70.47 33.54
N GLN A 27 -38.04 70.25 33.36
CA GLN A 27 -37.03 71.27 33.63
C GLN A 27 -37.27 72.55 32.81
N THR A 28 -37.54 72.40 31.51
CA THR A 28 -37.78 73.52 30.59
C THR A 28 -39.11 74.24 30.86
N SER A 29 -40.13 73.51 31.34
CA SER A 29 -41.48 74.02 31.63
C SER A 29 -41.58 74.78 32.95
N SER A 30 -40.63 74.57 33.87
CA SER A 30 -40.66 75.11 35.23
C SER A 30 -40.31 76.61 35.36
N GLY A 31 -40.01 77.30 34.25
CA GLY A 31 -39.93 78.78 34.17
C GLY A 31 -38.84 79.48 35.00
N GLY A 32 -38.17 78.79 35.91
CA GLY A 32 -37.05 79.29 36.73
C GLY A 32 -35.69 78.92 36.15
N ALA A 33 -34.66 79.71 36.49
CA ALA A 33 -33.28 79.45 36.08
C ALA A 33 -32.85 78.02 36.51
N PRO A 34 -32.34 77.19 35.60
CA PRO A 34 -32.03 75.80 35.90
C PRO A 34 -30.89 75.71 36.92
N SER A 35 -31.13 75.00 38.03
CA SER A 35 -30.07 74.68 39.00
C SER A 35 -29.01 73.81 38.33
N ALA A 36 -27.73 74.21 38.43
CA ALA A 36 -26.60 73.54 37.79
C ALA A 36 -26.52 72.03 38.11
N THR A 37 -26.96 71.62 39.30
CA THR A 37 -27.02 70.22 39.73
C THR A 37 -28.05 69.40 38.95
N VAL A 38 -29.17 70.01 38.56
CA VAL A 38 -30.25 69.34 37.81
C VAL A 38 -29.85 69.16 36.35
N LEU A 39 -29.21 70.18 35.74
CA LEU A 39 -28.64 70.07 34.39
C LEU A 39 -27.59 68.96 34.31
N HIS A 40 -26.67 68.91 35.28
CA HIS A 40 -25.64 67.87 35.31
C HIS A 40 -26.24 66.47 35.51
N THR A 41 -27.25 66.32 36.35
CA THR A 41 -27.95 65.04 36.56
C THR A 41 -28.65 64.55 35.29
N LEU A 42 -29.35 65.43 34.58
CA LEU A 42 -30.00 65.12 33.30
C LEU A 42 -28.98 64.71 32.23
N GLN A 43 -27.87 65.43 32.14
CA GLN A 43 -26.81 65.11 31.20
C GLN A 43 -26.20 63.72 31.50
N ARG A 44 -25.95 63.43 32.78
CA ARG A 44 -25.50 62.11 33.22
C ARG A 44 -26.51 61.00 32.88
N HIS A 45 -27.81 61.25 33.01
CA HIS A 45 -28.83 60.26 32.61
C HIS A 45 -28.85 60.02 31.09
N ARG A 46 -28.61 61.05 30.27
CA ARG A 46 -28.42 60.88 28.82
C ARG A 46 -27.18 60.05 28.49
N ASP A 47 -26.06 60.33 29.15
CA ASP A 47 -24.81 59.59 28.95
C ASP A 47 -24.96 58.11 29.33
N ILE A 48 -25.56 57.82 30.50
CA ILE A 48 -25.82 56.45 30.96
C ILE A 48 -26.73 55.70 29.99
N LEU A 49 -27.79 56.36 29.50
CA LEU A 49 -28.69 55.76 28.51
C LEU A 49 -27.95 55.44 27.22
N GLN A 50 -27.12 56.37 26.73
CA GLN A 50 -26.34 56.17 25.52
C GLN A 50 -25.35 55.00 25.67
N ASP A 51 -24.70 54.88 26.83
CA ASP A 51 -23.81 53.77 27.15
C ASP A 51 -24.56 52.43 27.19
N TYR A 52 -25.75 52.38 27.80
CA TYR A 52 -26.57 51.17 27.80
C TYR A 52 -27.04 50.76 26.40
N VAL A 53 -27.44 51.72 25.56
CA VAL A 53 -27.81 51.45 24.17
C VAL A 53 -26.61 50.90 23.39
N ARG A 54 -25.42 51.48 23.58
CA ARG A 54 -24.18 51.03 22.92
C ARG A 54 -23.82 49.61 23.34
N GLU A 55 -23.78 49.33 24.64
CA GLU A 55 -23.42 48.00 25.14
C GLU A 55 -24.46 46.93 24.76
N PHE A 56 -25.75 47.30 24.71
CA PHE A 56 -26.80 46.42 24.21
C PHE A 56 -26.58 46.03 22.74
N HIS A 57 -26.36 47.00 21.86
CA HIS A 57 -26.11 46.74 20.44
C HIS A 57 -24.85 45.89 20.23
N LYS A 58 -23.78 46.19 20.97
CA LYS A 58 -22.53 45.41 20.94
C LYS A 58 -22.75 43.95 21.36
N THR A 59 -23.47 43.73 22.45
CA THR A 59 -23.79 42.39 22.94
C THR A 59 -24.68 41.63 21.97
N ARG A 60 -25.71 42.29 21.41
CA ARG A 60 -26.59 41.72 20.40
C ARG A 60 -25.82 41.25 19.16
N THR A 61 -24.96 42.11 18.61
CA THR A 61 -24.13 41.78 17.46
C THR A 61 -23.17 40.63 17.77
N ASN A 62 -22.57 40.60 18.96
CA ASN A 62 -21.67 39.52 19.36
C ASN A 62 -22.38 38.16 19.44
N VAL A 63 -23.56 38.12 20.07
CA VAL A 63 -24.36 36.88 20.16
C VAL A 63 -24.81 36.41 18.77
N GLN A 64 -25.20 37.35 17.89
CA GLN A 64 -25.57 37.02 16.53
C GLN A 64 -24.39 36.45 15.73
N ALA A 65 -23.20 37.04 15.84
CA ALA A 65 -21.99 36.53 15.20
C ALA A 65 -21.62 35.12 15.71
N HIS A 66 -21.78 34.85 17.01
CA HIS A 66 -21.60 33.51 17.57
C HIS A 66 -22.61 32.50 17.01
N ARG A 67 -23.89 32.89 16.90
CA ARG A 67 -24.94 32.02 16.35
C ARG A 67 -24.70 31.72 14.87
N GLU A 68 -24.30 32.70 14.08
CA GLU A 68 -23.94 32.51 12.67
C GLU A 68 -22.74 31.59 12.53
N ARG A 69 -21.70 31.78 13.36
CA ARG A 69 -20.55 30.87 13.42
C ARG A 69 -20.98 29.44 13.76
N ASP A 70 -21.85 29.25 14.74
CA ASP A 70 -22.32 27.91 15.12
C ASP A 70 -23.16 27.25 14.01
N LEU A 71 -23.97 28.02 13.28
CA LEU A 71 -24.71 27.53 12.11
C LEU A 71 -23.76 27.10 10.98
N LEU A 72 -22.72 27.90 10.71
CA LEU A 72 -21.68 27.55 9.73
C LEU A 72 -20.91 26.30 10.15
N LEU A 73 -20.52 26.18 11.42
CA LEU A 73 -19.84 25.00 11.95
C LEU A 73 -20.75 23.76 11.99
N GLY A 74 -22.05 23.94 12.21
CA GLY A 74 -23.05 22.88 12.11
C GLY A 74 -23.15 22.30 10.70
N SER A 75 -23.07 23.15 9.67
CA SER A 75 -22.99 22.71 8.27
C SER A 75 -21.73 21.90 8.01
N VAL A 76 -20.56 22.40 8.43
CA VAL A 76 -19.28 21.71 8.25
C VAL A 76 -19.28 20.34 8.94
N ARG A 77 -19.86 20.25 10.14
CA ARG A 77 -19.93 18.98 10.88
C ARG A 77 -20.86 17.97 10.18
N LYS A 78 -21.99 18.44 9.63
CA LYS A 78 -22.91 17.61 8.84
C LYS A 78 -22.29 17.13 7.52
N ASP A 79 -21.52 17.99 6.86
CA ASP A 79 -20.78 17.62 5.65
C ASP A 79 -19.65 16.63 5.95
N LEU A 80 -18.95 16.80 7.08
CA LEU A 80 -17.92 15.88 7.55
C LEU A 80 -18.49 14.49 7.84
N ASP A 81 -19.62 14.41 8.55
CA ASP A 81 -20.30 13.13 8.81
C ASP A 81 -20.78 12.47 7.51
N SER A 82 -21.27 13.27 6.55
CA SER A 82 -21.66 12.79 5.22
C SER A 82 -20.47 12.25 4.43
N TYR A 83 -19.31 12.93 4.47
CA TYR A 83 -18.07 12.47 3.85
C TYR A 83 -17.49 11.24 4.55
N LYS A 84 -17.60 11.15 5.88
CA LYS A 84 -17.18 9.96 6.63
C LYS A 84 -18.06 8.74 6.30
N ASN A 85 -19.37 8.95 6.11
CA ASN A 85 -20.28 7.88 5.71
C ASN A 85 -20.09 7.46 4.24
N SER A 86 -19.83 8.42 3.34
CA SER A 86 -19.49 8.11 1.93
C SER A 86 -18.11 7.47 1.78
N SER A 87 -17.12 7.87 2.59
CA SER A 87 -15.81 7.23 2.64
C SER A 87 -15.85 5.83 3.26
N SER A 88 -16.79 5.52 4.15
CA SER A 88 -17.05 4.15 4.62
C SER A 88 -17.52 3.23 3.49
N LEU A 89 -18.49 3.68 2.68
CA LEU A 89 -18.95 2.98 1.47
C LEU A 89 -17.85 2.89 0.40
N ASN A 90 -17.10 3.98 0.19
CA ASN A 90 -15.99 4.02 -0.76
C ASN A 90 -14.81 3.16 -0.30
N ARG A 91 -14.48 3.07 1.00
CA ARG A 91 -13.43 2.17 1.50
C ARG A 91 -13.76 0.70 1.21
N ARG A 92 -15.03 0.33 1.32
CA ARG A 92 -15.48 -1.02 0.98
C ARG A 92 -15.38 -1.26 -0.53
N SER A 93 -15.78 -0.29 -1.35
CA SER A 93 -15.65 -0.32 -2.81
C SER A 93 -14.18 -0.36 -3.29
N GLU A 94 -13.32 0.50 -2.73
CA GLU A 94 -11.87 0.53 -2.99
C GLU A 94 -11.19 -0.76 -2.54
N GLY A 95 -11.63 -1.35 -1.42
CA GLY A 95 -11.18 -2.67 -0.98
C GLY A 95 -11.43 -3.74 -2.03
N TYR A 96 -12.66 -3.81 -2.57
CA TYR A 96 -13.00 -4.76 -3.63
C TYR A 96 -12.25 -4.48 -4.94
N LEU A 97 -12.06 -3.21 -5.31
CA LEU A 97 -11.34 -2.86 -6.54
C LEU A 97 -9.85 -3.25 -6.44
N LYS A 98 -9.23 -3.00 -5.29
CA LYS A 98 -7.85 -3.41 -5.01
C LYS A 98 -7.72 -4.93 -4.98
N GLU A 99 -8.68 -5.63 -4.37
CA GLU A 99 -8.72 -7.09 -4.36
C GLU A 99 -8.82 -7.65 -5.79
N HIS A 100 -9.65 -7.06 -6.63
CA HIS A 100 -9.76 -7.44 -8.04
C HIS A 100 -8.45 -7.23 -8.80
N GLU A 101 -7.72 -6.15 -8.53
CA GLU A 101 -6.38 -5.95 -9.10
C GLU A 101 -5.38 -7.03 -8.63
N HIS A 102 -5.42 -7.40 -7.36
CA HIS A 102 -4.60 -8.49 -6.82
C HIS A 102 -4.94 -9.84 -7.46
N ILE A 103 -6.23 -10.15 -7.66
CA ILE A 103 -6.68 -11.37 -8.36
C ILE A 103 -6.14 -11.38 -9.79
N LYS A 104 -6.28 -10.28 -10.52
CA LYS A 104 -5.78 -10.18 -11.90
C LYS A 104 -4.25 -10.28 -11.99
N SER A 105 -3.53 -9.79 -10.98
CA SER A 105 -2.09 -9.98 -10.87
C SER A 105 -1.75 -11.46 -10.61
N SER A 106 -2.46 -12.10 -9.68
CA SER A 106 -2.30 -13.52 -9.37
C SER A 106 -2.60 -14.41 -10.56
N GLU A 107 -3.63 -14.10 -11.34
CA GLU A 107 -3.99 -14.84 -12.57
C GLU A 107 -2.84 -14.80 -13.59
N ARG A 108 -2.24 -13.62 -13.81
CA ARG A 108 -1.08 -13.48 -14.69
C ARG A 108 0.11 -14.31 -14.21
N MET A 109 0.40 -14.28 -12.91
CA MET A 109 1.47 -15.08 -12.32
C MET A 109 1.22 -16.60 -12.47
N VAL A 110 -0.01 -17.05 -12.24
CA VAL A 110 -0.38 -18.46 -12.43
C VAL A 110 -0.22 -18.87 -13.90
N HIS A 111 -0.60 -18.01 -14.85
CA HIS A 111 -0.41 -18.30 -16.27
C HIS A 111 1.08 -18.43 -16.64
N ASP A 112 1.94 -17.59 -16.07
CA ASP A 112 3.40 -17.69 -16.26
C ASP A 112 3.94 -19.01 -15.68
N GLN A 113 3.52 -19.39 -14.46
CA GLN A 113 3.89 -20.67 -13.85
C GLN A 113 3.42 -21.87 -14.67
N ILE A 114 2.20 -21.82 -15.24
CA ILE A 114 1.71 -22.86 -16.15
C ILE A 114 2.59 -22.94 -17.39
N ASN A 115 2.98 -21.81 -17.98
CA ASN A 115 3.85 -21.78 -19.15
C ASN A 115 5.23 -22.38 -18.85
N ILE A 116 5.83 -22.01 -17.71
CA ILE A 116 7.08 -22.59 -17.24
C ILE A 116 6.93 -24.11 -17.05
N ALA A 117 5.86 -24.56 -16.39
CA ALA A 117 5.63 -25.99 -16.15
C ALA A 117 5.47 -26.78 -17.46
N ILE A 118 4.78 -26.23 -18.47
CA ILE A 118 4.64 -26.84 -19.80
C ILE A 118 6.01 -26.95 -20.47
N ARG A 119 6.81 -25.87 -20.48
CA ARG A 119 8.16 -25.88 -21.05
C ARG A 119 9.07 -26.91 -20.37
N THR A 120 9.06 -26.95 -19.03
CA THR A 120 9.84 -27.91 -18.27
C THR A 120 9.40 -29.34 -18.56
N LYS A 121 8.08 -29.60 -18.69
CA LYS A 121 7.57 -30.91 -19.10
C LYS A 121 8.11 -31.32 -20.48
N ASP A 122 8.07 -30.43 -21.46
CA ASP A 122 8.55 -30.73 -22.81
C ASP A 122 10.06 -30.96 -22.84
N GLU A 123 10.82 -30.17 -22.08
CA GLU A 123 12.27 -30.38 -21.89
C GLU A 123 12.58 -31.73 -21.25
N LEU A 124 11.86 -32.11 -20.20
CA LEU A 124 12.02 -33.42 -19.54
C LEU A 124 11.68 -34.59 -20.49
N LEU A 125 10.65 -34.44 -21.33
CA LEU A 125 10.31 -35.43 -22.34
C LEU A 125 11.42 -35.57 -23.39
N SER A 126 11.98 -34.46 -23.85
CA SER A 126 13.13 -34.44 -24.76
C SER A 126 14.37 -35.10 -24.13
N GLN A 127 14.70 -34.74 -22.89
CA GLN A 127 15.80 -35.35 -22.13
C GLN A 127 15.59 -36.86 -21.95
N ARG A 128 14.36 -37.31 -21.66
CA ARG A 128 14.03 -38.74 -21.57
C ARG A 128 14.35 -39.47 -22.88
N ASN A 129 14.01 -38.87 -24.02
CA ASN A 129 14.29 -39.47 -25.32
C ASN A 129 15.80 -39.51 -25.60
N ALA A 130 16.54 -38.47 -25.22
CA ALA A 130 18.01 -38.45 -25.32
C ALA A 130 18.65 -39.53 -24.43
N LEU A 131 18.19 -39.68 -23.18
CA LEU A 131 18.65 -40.75 -22.28
C LEU A 131 18.34 -42.13 -22.82
N LYS A 132 17.16 -42.35 -23.41
CA LYS A 132 16.84 -43.61 -24.10
C LYS A 132 17.80 -43.87 -25.27
N ALA A 133 18.12 -42.85 -26.07
CA ALA A 133 19.09 -43.01 -27.15
C ALA A 133 20.50 -43.37 -26.62
N ILE A 134 20.94 -42.74 -25.53
CA ILE A 134 22.19 -43.06 -24.84
C ILE A 134 22.15 -44.50 -24.32
N GLN A 135 21.07 -44.90 -23.66
CA GLN A 135 20.89 -46.26 -23.15
C GLN A 135 21.01 -47.28 -24.29
N THR A 136 20.31 -47.08 -25.41
CA THR A 136 20.41 -47.96 -26.58
C THR A 136 21.85 -48.04 -27.10
N LYS A 137 22.54 -46.90 -27.24
CA LYS A 137 23.95 -46.87 -27.65
C LYS A 137 24.83 -47.63 -26.64
N MET A 138 24.63 -47.45 -25.35
CA MET A 138 25.38 -48.14 -24.31
C MET A 138 25.13 -49.66 -24.35
N THR A 139 23.88 -50.10 -24.57
CA THR A 139 23.58 -51.52 -24.78
C THR A 139 24.26 -52.07 -26.02
N THR A 140 24.31 -51.31 -27.13
CA THR A 140 25.04 -51.75 -28.33
C THR A 140 26.55 -51.85 -28.08
N LEU A 141 27.14 -50.95 -27.28
CA LEU A 141 28.55 -51.02 -26.87
C LEU A 141 28.80 -52.21 -25.94
N ALA A 142 27.94 -52.44 -24.95
CA ALA A 142 27.99 -53.60 -24.06
C ALA A 142 27.97 -54.93 -24.84
N ASN A 143 27.14 -55.03 -25.89
CA ASN A 143 27.10 -56.19 -26.77
C ASN A 143 28.35 -56.34 -27.66
N ARG A 144 29.07 -55.25 -27.95
CA ARG A 144 30.31 -55.25 -28.75
C ARG A 144 31.56 -55.52 -27.91
N PHE A 145 31.55 -55.20 -26.61
CA PHE A 145 32.67 -55.48 -25.70
C PHE A 145 33.12 -56.96 -25.67
N PRO A 146 32.24 -57.98 -25.58
CA PRO A 146 32.68 -59.38 -25.63
C PRO A 146 33.25 -59.76 -27.00
N MET A 147 32.76 -59.16 -28.09
CA MET A 147 33.32 -59.35 -29.43
C MET A 147 34.74 -58.79 -29.53
N ILE A 148 34.98 -57.58 -29.01
CA ILE A 148 36.32 -56.96 -28.94
C ILE A 148 37.24 -57.80 -28.06
N ASN A 149 36.77 -58.28 -26.90
CA ASN A 149 37.57 -59.17 -26.05
C ASN A 149 37.94 -60.47 -26.78
N SER A 150 37.03 -61.05 -27.56
CA SER A 150 37.31 -62.25 -28.36
C SER A 150 38.33 -61.99 -29.49
N LEU A 151 38.28 -60.80 -30.12
CA LEU A 151 39.25 -60.37 -31.13
C LEU A 151 40.63 -60.14 -30.52
N VAL A 152 40.70 -59.46 -29.37
CA VAL A 152 41.94 -59.23 -28.61
C VAL A 152 42.55 -60.56 -28.15
N GLN A 153 41.73 -61.50 -27.67
CA GLN A 153 42.18 -62.85 -27.32
C GLN A 153 42.74 -63.60 -28.54
N ARG A 154 42.05 -63.56 -29.70
CA ARG A 154 42.53 -64.20 -30.94
C ARG A 154 43.86 -63.61 -31.44
N ILE A 155 44.04 -62.28 -31.33
CA ILE A 155 45.31 -61.61 -31.68
C ILE A 155 46.43 -62.06 -30.74
N ASN A 156 46.19 -62.08 -29.43
CA ASN A 156 47.18 -62.53 -28.45
C ASN A 156 47.55 -64.01 -28.61
N LEU A 157 46.60 -64.87 -28.98
CA LEU A 157 46.87 -66.29 -29.24
C LEU A 157 47.79 -66.49 -30.46
N ARG A 158 47.60 -65.71 -31.54
CA ARG A 158 48.48 -65.80 -32.73
C ARG A 158 49.90 -65.36 -32.39
N LYS A 159 50.04 -64.26 -31.64
CA LYS A 159 51.34 -63.75 -31.17
C LYS A 159 52.05 -64.73 -30.21
N ARG A 160 51.29 -65.44 -29.36
CA ARG A 160 51.81 -66.51 -28.49
C ARG A 160 52.34 -67.70 -29.27
N ARG A 161 51.62 -68.15 -30.31
CA ARG A 161 52.05 -69.28 -31.15
C ARG A 161 53.37 -69.00 -31.85
N ASP A 162 53.52 -67.83 -32.45
CA ASP A 162 54.76 -67.44 -33.13
C ASP A 162 55.94 -67.37 -32.14
N SER A 163 55.71 -66.83 -30.94
CA SER A 163 56.73 -66.78 -29.88
C SER A 163 57.13 -68.18 -29.36
N ILE A 164 56.19 -69.12 -29.27
CA ILE A 164 56.48 -70.50 -28.84
C ILE A 164 57.31 -71.23 -29.90
N ILE A 165 56.96 -71.10 -31.19
CA ILE A 165 57.70 -71.72 -32.29
C ILE A 165 59.13 -71.18 -32.34
N LEU A 166 59.29 -69.86 -32.24
CA LEU A 166 60.60 -69.20 -32.28
C LEU A 166 61.47 -69.60 -31.08
N GLY A 167 60.88 -69.68 -29.88
CA GLY A 167 61.57 -70.18 -28.69
C GLY A 167 62.01 -71.65 -28.81
N LEU A 168 61.19 -72.51 -29.41
CA LEU A 168 61.51 -73.93 -29.61
C LEU A 168 62.66 -74.11 -30.62
N VAL A 169 62.66 -73.36 -31.72
CA VAL A 169 63.76 -73.41 -32.70
C VAL A 169 65.08 -72.95 -32.09
N ILE A 170 65.07 -71.84 -31.34
CA ILE A 170 66.29 -71.35 -30.66
C ILE A 170 66.77 -72.38 -29.63
N GLY A 171 65.86 -72.91 -28.80
CA GLY A 171 66.21 -73.89 -27.77
C GLY A 171 66.74 -75.22 -28.33
N THR A 172 66.16 -75.72 -29.42
CA THR A 172 66.66 -76.94 -30.08
C THR A 172 68.03 -76.71 -30.73
N CYS A 173 68.23 -75.55 -31.35
CA CYS A 173 69.52 -75.19 -31.96
C CYS A 173 70.63 -75.04 -30.90
N THR A 174 70.34 -74.40 -29.75
CA THR A 174 71.33 -74.27 -28.66
C THR A 174 71.67 -75.61 -28.01
N VAL A 175 70.69 -76.50 -27.82
CA VAL A 175 70.93 -77.85 -27.27
C VAL A 175 71.78 -78.70 -28.23
N LEU A 176 71.51 -78.65 -29.54
CA LEU A 176 72.30 -79.37 -30.55
C LEU A 176 73.76 -78.86 -30.60
N LEU A 177 73.97 -77.54 -30.54
CA LEU A 177 75.32 -76.98 -30.47
C LEU A 177 76.06 -77.40 -29.19
N LEU A 178 75.38 -77.39 -28.04
CA LEU A 178 75.96 -77.84 -26.78
C LEU A 178 76.37 -79.31 -26.85
N LEU A 179 75.50 -80.17 -27.38
CA LEU A 179 75.79 -81.59 -27.59
C LEU A 179 76.94 -81.83 -28.57
N TYR A 180 77.05 -81.02 -29.62
CA TYR A 180 78.17 -81.09 -30.57
C TYR A 180 79.50 -80.67 -29.92
N ILE A 181 79.49 -79.67 -29.04
CA ILE A 181 80.68 -79.23 -28.32
C ILE A 181 81.09 -80.19 -27.20
N THR A 182 80.12 -80.85 -26.55
CA THR A 182 80.39 -81.81 -25.47
C THR A 182 80.73 -83.21 -25.95
N ARG A 183 80.54 -83.51 -27.24
CA ARG A 183 80.91 -84.77 -27.88
C ARG A 183 82.23 -84.63 -28.65
#